data_AF-A0A3M1EKV5-F1
#
_entry.id   AF-A0A3M1EKV5-F1
#
_cell.length_a   1.000
_cell.length_b   1.000
_cell.length_c   1.000
_cell.angle_alpha   90.00
_cell.angle_beta   90.00
_cell.angle_gamma   90.00
#
_symmetry.space_group_name_H-M   'P 1'
#
loop_
_entity.id
_entity.type
_entity.pdbx_description
1 polymer ?
#
loop_
_entity_poly.entity_id
_entity_poly.type
_entity_poly.pdbx_seq_one_letter_code
_entity_poly.pdbx_strand_id
1 'polypeptide(L)'
;EGVTVGGVGNLLTSIARCCRPVPGDPIIGYITRGRGITIHRRDCPNVRRLVDRERLIAVNWEDNEKQTYPVLTCIRAYDRQGLMRDISEVIANEQINITDVNVHVNTKNRLANVWVTMEVTDLPQLKKVMDKIEQLPNVIEVSRKR
;
A
#
# COMPACT_ATOMS: atom_id res chain seq x y z
N GLU A 1 13.25 10.07 2.20
CA GLU A 1 12.83 11.49 2.23
C GLU A 1 11.51 11.55 1.47
N GLY A 2 10.48 12.25 1.95
CA GLY A 2 9.13 12.05 1.43
C GLY A 2 7.96 12.46 2.36
N VAL A 3 8.23 13.01 3.54
CA VAL A 3 7.19 13.44 4.50
C VAL A 3 7.63 14.71 5.22
N THR A 4 6.83 15.79 5.10
CA THR A 4 7.07 17.06 5.80
C THR A 4 6.32 17.09 7.13
N VAL A 5 7.00 17.52 8.18
CA VAL A 5 6.45 17.62 9.55
C VAL A 5 6.25 19.09 9.89
N GLY A 6 5.00 19.57 9.97
CA GLY A 6 4.65 20.87 10.58
C GLY A 6 5.56 22.08 10.29
N GLY A 7 6.15 22.19 9.08
CA GLY A 7 7.05 23.28 8.70
C GLY A 7 8.50 23.16 9.20
N VAL A 8 8.89 22.07 9.85
CA VAL A 8 10.27 21.80 10.29
C VAL A 8 10.85 20.66 9.45
N GLY A 9 11.85 20.96 8.62
CA GLY A 9 12.58 19.97 7.84
C GLY A 9 13.55 19.14 8.70
N ASN A 10 13.87 17.92 8.24
CA ASN A 10 14.93 17.03 8.75
C ASN A 10 14.73 16.40 10.14
N LEU A 11 13.52 15.92 10.44
CA LEU A 11 13.31 14.99 11.56
C LEU A 11 13.40 13.54 11.08
N LEU A 12 13.93 12.65 11.91
CA LEU A 12 13.98 11.21 11.60
C LEU A 12 12.54 10.66 11.50
N THR A 13 12.06 10.40 10.29
CA THR A 13 10.71 9.87 10.03
C THR A 13 10.75 8.40 9.62
N SER A 14 9.80 7.60 10.12
CA SER A 14 9.64 6.18 9.73
C SER A 14 8.18 5.82 9.49
N ILE A 15 7.92 4.91 8.55
CA ILE A 15 6.55 4.42 8.23
C ILE A 15 6.13 3.35 9.25
N ALA A 16 4.92 3.48 9.80
CA ALA A 16 4.38 2.49 10.74
C ALA A 16 4.10 1.14 10.06
N ARG A 17 4.64 0.06 10.63
CA ARG A 17 4.41 -1.32 10.15
C ARG A 17 2.96 -1.81 10.29
N CYS A 18 2.17 -1.18 11.17
CA CYS A 18 0.81 -1.62 11.50
C CYS A 18 -0.28 -1.15 10.53
N CYS A 19 -0.02 -0.12 9.73
CA CYS A 19 -1.00 0.41 8.78
C CYS A 19 -0.40 0.79 7.42
N ARG A 20 0.95 0.73 7.29
CA ARG A 20 1.72 0.91 6.05
C ARG A 20 1.16 2.03 5.17
N PRO A 21 1.09 3.28 5.68
CA PRO A 21 0.62 4.42 4.90
C PRO A 21 1.49 4.61 3.66
N VAL A 22 0.85 4.96 2.54
CA VAL A 22 1.52 5.34 1.28
C VAL A 22 1.03 6.71 0.82
N PRO A 23 1.76 7.40 -0.07
CA PRO A 23 1.34 8.71 -0.56
C PRO A 23 -0.09 8.74 -1.05
N GLY A 24 -0.82 9.77 -0.62
CA GLY A 24 -2.26 9.91 -0.80
C GLY A 24 -3.10 9.39 0.36
N ASP A 25 -2.59 8.49 1.22
CA ASP A 25 -3.29 8.14 2.46
C ASP A 25 -3.30 9.35 3.40
N PRO A 26 -4.42 9.63 4.12
CA PRO A 26 -4.44 10.64 5.16
C PRO A 26 -3.55 10.18 6.32
N ILE A 27 -2.48 10.92 6.60
CA ILE A 27 -1.46 10.57 7.59
C ILE A 27 -1.45 11.48 8.83
N ILE A 28 -0.83 10.96 9.90
CA ILE A 28 -0.54 11.66 11.15
C ILE A 28 0.78 11.14 11.71
N GLY A 29 1.60 12.04 12.27
CA GLY A 29 2.88 11.70 12.90
C GLY A 29 2.69 11.45 14.39
N TYR A 30 3.42 10.48 14.94
CA TYR A 30 3.51 10.24 16.37
C TYR A 30 4.97 10.36 16.83
N ILE A 31 5.22 11.23 17.81
CA ILE A 31 6.56 11.46 18.38
C ILE A 31 6.91 10.29 19.30
N THR A 32 7.93 9.53 18.92
CA THR A 32 8.47 8.43 19.72
C THR A 32 9.39 8.95 20.84
N ARG A 33 9.62 8.13 21.87
CA ARG A 33 10.51 8.48 23.00
C ARG A 33 11.96 8.75 22.57
N GLY A 34 12.39 8.24 21.42
CA GLY A 34 13.75 8.40 20.86
C GLY A 34 13.94 9.59 19.92
N ARG A 35 13.05 10.60 19.95
CA ARG A 35 13.05 11.81 19.07
C ARG A 35 12.77 11.56 17.58
N GLY A 36 12.43 10.34 17.18
CA GLY A 36 11.93 10.03 15.83
C GLY A 36 10.41 10.16 15.73
N ILE A 37 9.89 10.38 14.52
CA ILE A 37 8.46 10.42 14.22
C ILE A 37 8.06 9.16 13.47
N THR A 38 7.06 8.46 13.98
CA THR A 38 6.44 7.33 13.27
C THR A 38 5.16 7.82 12.58
N ILE A 39 5.07 7.59 11.27
CA ILE A 39 3.96 8.02 10.43
C ILE A 39 2.91 6.93 10.38
N HIS A 40 1.70 7.27 10.76
CA HIS A 40 0.54 6.41 10.72
C HIS A 40 -0.53 6.97 9.80
N ARG A 41 -1.48 6.13 9.39
CA ARG A 41 -2.75 6.62 8.87
C ARG A 41 -3.55 7.29 9.98
N ARG A 42 -4.30 8.33 9.62
CA ARG A 42 -5.17 9.07 10.55
C ARG A 42 -6.27 8.20 11.16
N ASP A 43 -6.72 7.17 10.44
CA ASP A 43 -7.73 6.21 10.87
C ASP A 43 -7.16 4.95 11.55
N CYS A 44 -5.84 4.87 11.77
CA CYS A 44 -5.19 3.70 12.35
C CYS A 44 -5.71 3.40 13.78
N PRO A 45 -6.20 2.18 14.06
CA PRO A 45 -6.70 1.81 15.40
C PRO A 45 -5.66 1.99 16.51
N ASN A 46 -4.39 1.73 16.21
CA ASN A 46 -3.31 1.88 17.19
C ASN A 46 -3.10 3.35 17.58
N VAL A 47 -3.21 4.27 16.61
CA VAL A 47 -3.13 5.70 16.90
C VAL A 47 -4.34 6.18 17.67
N ARG A 48 -5.54 5.72 17.30
CA ARG A 48 -6.78 6.09 17.99
C ARG A 48 -6.80 5.69 19.46
N ARG A 49 -6.07 4.63 19.83
CA ARG A 49 -5.93 4.12 21.21
C ARG A 49 -4.83 4.79 22.03
N LEU A 50 -4.01 5.67 21.43
CA LEU A 50 -2.97 6.39 22.17
C LEU A 50 -3.60 7.37 23.15
N VAL A 51 -3.11 7.33 24.40
CA VAL A 51 -3.51 8.25 25.47
C VAL A 51 -2.78 9.59 25.31
N ASP A 52 -1.51 9.56 24.91
CA ASP A 52 -0.63 10.73 24.75
C ASP A 52 -0.92 11.49 23.45
N ARG A 53 -2.10 12.12 23.34
CA ARG A 53 -2.49 12.89 22.12
C ARG A 53 -1.60 14.09 21.84
N GLU A 54 -0.93 14.63 22.85
CA GLU A 54 0.03 15.74 22.74
C GLU A 54 1.24 15.40 21.88
N ARG A 55 1.54 14.11 21.69
CA ARG A 55 2.62 13.63 20.83
C ARG A 55 2.21 13.41 19.38
N LEU A 56 0.97 13.73 19.03
CA LEU A 56 0.49 13.66 17.65
C LEU A 56 0.81 14.99 16.95
N ILE A 57 1.42 14.88 15.77
CA ILE A 57 1.79 16.04 14.95
C ILE A 57 1.23 15.90 13.54
N ALA A 58 0.82 17.04 12.97
CA ALA A 58 0.39 17.10 11.58
C ALA A 58 1.58 16.89 10.65
N VAL A 59 1.42 15.95 9.72
CA VAL A 59 2.43 15.61 8.71
C VAL A 59 1.74 15.48 7.37
N ASN A 60 2.44 15.82 6.30
CA ASN A 60 1.96 15.69 4.92
C ASN A 60 3.01 14.95 4.09
N TRP A 61 2.56 14.29 3.03
CA TRP A 61 3.47 13.75 2.02
C TRP A 61 4.19 14.90 1.32
N GLU A 62 5.47 14.71 1.02
CA GLU A 62 6.19 15.61 0.11
C GLU A 62 5.83 15.23 -1.33
N ASP A 63 5.53 16.24 -2.15
CA ASP A 63 5.34 16.07 -3.58
C ASP A 63 6.71 15.80 -4.22
N ASN A 64 7.12 14.53 -4.23
CA ASN A 64 8.33 14.09 -4.89
C ASN A 64 7.94 13.20 -6.08
N GLU A 65 7.89 13.80 -7.27
CA GLU A 65 7.32 13.22 -8.51
C GLU A 65 7.98 11.91 -9.01
N LYS A 66 9.02 11.41 -8.35
CA LYS A 66 9.83 10.26 -8.82
C LYS A 66 9.94 9.09 -7.85
N GLN A 67 9.28 9.13 -6.69
CA GLN A 67 9.38 8.03 -5.74
C GLN A 67 8.21 7.05 -5.90
N THR A 68 8.51 5.77 -6.04
CA THR A 68 7.53 4.68 -5.99
C THR A 68 7.53 4.04 -4.60
N TYR A 69 6.41 3.42 -4.24
CA TYR A 69 6.20 2.83 -2.93
C TYR A 69 5.62 1.43 -3.05
N PRO A 70 6.16 0.44 -2.33
CA PRO A 70 5.67 -0.93 -2.40
C PRO A 70 4.31 -1.06 -1.70
N VAL A 71 3.35 -1.59 -2.42
CA VAL A 71 2.00 -1.89 -1.93
C VAL A 71 1.70 -3.36 -2.13
N LEU A 72 1.46 -4.05 -1.01
CA LEU A 72 0.99 -5.44 -1.02
C LEU A 72 -0.49 -5.48 -1.37
N THR A 73 -0.81 -6.21 -2.43
CA THR A 73 -2.17 -6.42 -2.93
C THR A 73 -2.47 -7.91 -2.98
N CYS A 74 -3.72 -8.27 -2.72
CA CYS A 74 -4.23 -9.63 -2.76
C CYS A 74 -5.32 -9.71 -3.80
N ILE A 75 -5.15 -10.61 -4.77
CA ILE A 75 -6.09 -10.91 -5.83
C ILE A 75 -6.63 -12.30 -5.56
N ARG A 76 -7.95 -12.42 -5.39
CA ARG A 76 -8.63 -13.71 -5.25
C ARG A 76 -9.33 -14.01 -6.56
N ALA A 77 -9.09 -15.19 -7.14
CA ALA A 77 -9.60 -15.56 -8.45
C ALA A 77 -9.85 -17.07 -8.57
N TYR A 78 -10.66 -17.48 -9.54
CA TYR A 78 -10.71 -18.87 -9.98
C TYR A 78 -9.56 -19.15 -10.93
N ASP A 79 -8.73 -20.13 -10.58
CA ASP A 79 -7.56 -20.52 -11.34
C ASP A 79 -7.93 -21.01 -12.74
N ARG A 80 -7.19 -20.51 -13.73
CA ARG A 80 -7.29 -20.90 -15.13
C ARG A 80 -5.96 -20.68 -15.83
N GLN A 81 -5.77 -21.41 -16.92
CA GLN A 81 -4.62 -21.18 -17.79
C GLN A 81 -4.58 -19.72 -18.24
N GLY A 82 -3.41 -19.10 -18.11
CA GLY A 82 -3.20 -17.70 -18.47
C GLY A 82 -3.55 -16.67 -17.40
N LEU A 83 -4.15 -17.05 -16.26
CA LEU A 83 -4.54 -16.08 -15.21
C LEU A 83 -3.37 -15.15 -14.80
N MET A 84 -2.20 -15.73 -14.51
CA MET A 84 -1.02 -14.94 -14.12
C MET A 84 -0.47 -14.08 -15.26
N ARG A 85 -0.60 -14.53 -16.51
CA ARG A 85 -0.22 -13.72 -17.68
C ARG A 85 -1.09 -12.48 -17.75
N ASP A 86 -2.40 -12.65 -17.68
CA ASP A 86 -3.36 -11.55 -17.80
C ASP A 86 -3.18 -10.52 -16.67
N ILE A 87 -2.99 -11.00 -15.43
CA ILE A 87 -2.68 -10.12 -14.28
C ILE A 87 -1.37 -9.36 -14.54
N SER A 88 -0.30 -10.04 -14.97
CA SER A 88 1.00 -9.41 -15.19
C SER A 88 0.96 -8.38 -16.32
N GLU A 89 0.21 -8.66 -17.38
CA GLU A 89 0.02 -7.76 -18.52
C GLU A 89 -0.72 -6.48 -18.10
N VAL A 90 -1.77 -6.59 -17.29
CA VAL A 90 -2.46 -5.42 -16.73
C VAL A 90 -1.52 -4.56 -15.88
N ILE A 91 -0.71 -5.18 -15.02
CA ILE A 91 0.26 -4.46 -14.18
C ILE A 91 1.33 -3.77 -15.04
N ALA A 92 1.89 -4.48 -16.03
CA ALA A 92 2.90 -3.94 -16.94
C ALA A 92 2.37 -2.78 -17.79
N ASN A 93 1.12 -2.85 -18.26
CA ASN A 93 0.48 -1.78 -19.03
C ASN A 93 0.26 -0.50 -18.22
N GLU A 94 0.23 -0.59 -16.89
CA GLU A 94 0.20 0.57 -15.98
C GLU A 94 1.61 1.08 -15.59
N GLN A 95 2.66 0.51 -16.18
CA GLN A 95 4.07 0.84 -15.89
C GLN A 95 4.43 0.66 -14.42
N ILE A 96 3.85 -0.36 -13.79
CA ILE A 96 4.07 -0.69 -12.37
C ILE A 96 5.07 -1.83 -12.27
N ASN A 97 6.09 -1.66 -11.43
CA ASN A 97 7.05 -2.72 -11.15
C ASN A 97 6.50 -3.70 -10.10
N ILE A 98 6.83 -4.99 -10.26
CA ILE A 98 6.47 -6.05 -9.32
C ILE A 98 7.74 -6.47 -8.57
N THR A 99 7.73 -6.39 -7.25
CA THR A 99 8.90 -6.74 -6.41
C THR A 99 8.80 -8.11 -5.76
N ASP A 100 7.58 -8.58 -5.51
CA ASP A 100 7.33 -9.89 -4.92
C ASP A 100 5.99 -10.44 -5.41
N VAL A 101 5.94 -11.74 -5.68
CA VAL A 101 4.72 -12.47 -6.03
C VAL A 101 4.68 -13.78 -5.27
N ASN A 102 3.60 -14.02 -4.55
CA ASN A 102 3.28 -15.29 -3.94
C ASN A 102 1.92 -15.78 -4.44
N VAL A 103 1.84 -17.02 -4.90
CA VAL A 103 0.61 -17.62 -5.41
C VAL A 103 0.31 -18.87 -4.63
N HIS A 104 -0.92 -18.97 -4.11
CA HIS A 104 -1.42 -20.16 -3.48
C HIS A 104 -2.73 -20.59 -4.13
N VAL A 105 -2.73 -21.79 -4.74
CA VAL A 105 -3.91 -22.35 -5.40
C VAL A 105 -4.45 -23.51 -4.57
N ASN A 106 -5.72 -23.42 -4.21
CA ASN A 106 -6.46 -24.54 -3.65
C ASN A 106 -7.03 -25.39 -4.79
N THR A 107 -6.46 -26.58 -4.98
CA THR A 107 -6.82 -27.47 -6.09
C THR A 107 -8.22 -28.08 -5.99
N LYS A 108 -8.84 -28.10 -4.79
CA LYS A 108 -10.18 -28.68 -4.59
C LYS A 108 -11.29 -27.80 -5.14
N ASN A 109 -11.16 -26.49 -4.98
CA ASN A 109 -12.15 -25.49 -5.42
C ASN A 109 -11.61 -24.56 -6.52
N ARG A 110 -10.38 -24.81 -6.98
CA ARG A 110 -9.66 -23.99 -7.97
C ARG A 110 -9.60 -22.50 -7.58
N LEU A 111 -9.55 -22.17 -6.29
CA LEU A 111 -9.36 -20.79 -5.85
C LEU A 111 -7.87 -20.47 -5.73
N ALA A 112 -7.44 -19.44 -6.45
CA ALA A 112 -6.11 -18.86 -6.35
C ALA A 112 -6.16 -17.60 -5.48
N ASN A 113 -5.23 -17.52 -4.52
CA ASN A 113 -4.87 -16.28 -3.84
C ASN A 113 -3.50 -15.85 -4.35
N VAL A 114 -3.44 -14.69 -4.99
CA VAL A 114 -2.22 -14.09 -5.51
C VAL A 114 -1.91 -12.87 -4.65
N TRP A 115 -0.80 -12.91 -3.93
CA TRP A 115 -0.23 -11.76 -3.25
C TRP A 115 0.85 -11.15 -4.14
N VAL A 116 0.68 -9.89 -4.49
CA VAL A 116 1.61 -9.15 -5.34
C VAL A 116 2.04 -7.87 -4.65
N THR A 117 3.34 -7.62 -4.58
CA THR A 117 3.89 -6.35 -4.11
C THR A 117 4.20 -5.48 -5.32
N MET A 118 3.45 -4.40 -5.48
CA MET A 118 3.52 -3.47 -6.61
C MET A 118 4.18 -2.16 -6.17
N GLU A 119 5.12 -1.63 -6.94
CA GLU A 119 5.69 -0.30 -6.71
C GLU A 119 4.88 0.75 -7.48
N VAL A 120 4.10 1.54 -6.74
CA VAL A 120 3.19 2.56 -7.29
C VAL A 120 3.65 3.95 -6.90
N THR A 121 3.39 4.95 -7.75
CA THR A 121 3.68 6.36 -7.46
C THR A 121 2.68 6.93 -6.45
N ASP A 122 1.41 6.54 -6.56
CA ASP A 122 0.33 7.09 -5.75
C ASP A 122 -0.90 6.16 -5.66
N LEU A 123 -1.88 6.56 -4.84
CA LEU A 123 -3.15 5.85 -4.72
C LEU A 123 -3.99 5.83 -6.02
N PRO A 124 -4.08 6.90 -6.81
CA PRO A 124 -4.74 6.86 -8.12
C PRO A 124 -4.21 5.76 -9.05
N GLN A 125 -2.89 5.62 -9.20
CA GLN A 125 -2.26 4.58 -10.03
C GLN A 125 -2.59 3.18 -9.50
N LEU A 126 -2.47 3.00 -8.18
CA LEU A 126 -2.85 1.74 -7.53
C LEU A 126 -4.33 1.39 -7.77
N LYS A 127 -5.23 2.36 -7.59
CA LYS A 127 -6.66 2.14 -7.77
C LYS A 127 -6.95 1.76 -9.21
N LYS A 128 -6.36 2.47 -10.18
CA LYS A 128 -6.54 2.20 -11.60
C LYS A 128 -6.10 0.78 -11.97
N VAL A 129 -4.95 0.30 -11.49
CA VAL A 129 -4.50 -1.08 -11.77
C VAL A 129 -5.40 -2.10 -11.08
N MET A 130 -5.83 -1.85 -9.83
CA MET A 130 -6.73 -2.76 -9.10
C MET A 130 -8.08 -2.90 -9.82
N ASP A 131 -8.68 -1.78 -10.23
CA ASP A 131 -9.96 -1.75 -10.96
C ASP A 131 -9.85 -2.52 -12.29
N LYS A 132 -8.72 -2.41 -13.00
CA LYS A 132 -8.46 -3.16 -14.24
C LYS A 132 -8.27 -4.65 -14.01
N ILE A 133 -7.56 -5.04 -12.93
CA ILE A 133 -7.39 -6.46 -12.57
C ILE A 133 -8.74 -7.07 -12.20
N GLU A 134 -9.60 -6.32 -11.49
CA GLU A 134 -10.92 -6.79 -11.09
C GLU A 134 -11.86 -7.05 -12.28
N GLN A 135 -11.63 -6.39 -13.42
CA GLN A 135 -12.35 -6.63 -14.68
C GLN A 135 -11.90 -7.91 -15.41
N LEU A 136 -10.79 -8.54 -15.00
CA LEU A 136 -10.32 -9.76 -15.66
C LEU A 136 -11.29 -10.93 -15.39
N PRO A 137 -11.57 -11.76 -16.41
CA PRO A 137 -12.38 -12.96 -16.22
C PRO A 137 -11.78 -13.84 -15.13
N ASN A 138 -12.66 -14.32 -14.25
CA ASN A 138 -12.37 -15.18 -13.11
C ASN A 138 -11.76 -14.49 -11.88
N VAL A 139 -11.51 -13.18 -11.91
CA VAL A 139 -11.17 -12.43 -10.70
C VAL A 139 -12.42 -12.19 -9.86
N ILE A 140 -12.32 -12.47 -8.57
CA ILE A 140 -13.42 -12.37 -7.59
C ILE A 140 -13.29 -11.08 -6.79
N GLU A 141 -12.07 -10.72 -6.38
CA GLU A 141 -11.80 -9.57 -5.53
C GLU A 141 -10.34 -9.14 -5.68
N VAL A 142 -10.10 -7.83 -5.69
CA VAL A 142 -8.77 -7.24 -5.57
C VAL A 142 -8.74 -6.33 -4.34
N SER A 143 -7.82 -6.58 -3.41
CA SER A 143 -7.75 -5.82 -2.15
C SER A 143 -6.31 -5.44 -1.79
N ARG A 144 -6.10 -4.18 -1.41
CA ARG A 144 -4.84 -3.75 -0.77
C ARG A 144 -4.76 -4.36 0.64
N LYS A 145 -3.65 -5.05 0.95
CA LYS A 145 -3.37 -5.54 2.30
C LYS A 145 -2.67 -4.46 3.12
N ARG A 146 -3.13 -4.29 4.36
CA ARG A 146 -2.69 -3.25 5.31
C ARG A 146 -1.70 -3.83 6.31
#